data_AF-A0AAW2JU98-F1
#
_entry.id   AF-A0AAW2JU98-F1
#
_cell.length_a   1.000
_cell.length_b   1.000
_cell.length_c   1.000
_cell.angle_alpha   90.00
_cell.angle_beta   90.00
_cell.angle_gamma   90.00
#
_symmetry.space_group_name_H-M   'P 1'
#
loop_
_entity.id
_entity.type
_entity.pdbx_description
1 polymer ?
#
loop_
_entity_poly.entity_id
_entity_poly.type
_entity_poly.pdbx_seq_one_letter_code
_entity_poly.pdbx_strand_id
1 'polypeptide(L)'
;MAAMFAVYHGPEGLKTIAQRVHGLAGAFAAGLKKLGTVEVQGLPFFDTVKVKCGDAKAIADAAYKNGINLRIVDNNTVPTGGLPAPDQSQPLGTISAAPWGSALILPISYTYIAMMGSKGLTDASKIAILNANYMAKRLEKHYPVLFRGVNGTVAHEFIIDLRGFKNTAGIEPEDVAKRLMDYGFHGPTMSWPVPGTLMIEPTESESKAELDRYCDALISIREEIAMIEKGKADIHNNVLKSAPHPPSLLMADVWSKPYTREYAAYPAPCLKTAKFWPTTGRVDNVYGDRNLICTLLSVSQMADEAAAATA
;
A
#
# COMPACT_ATOMS: atom_id res chain seq x y z
N MET A 1 -1.46 6.42 7.32
CA MET A 1 -2.16 7.57 6.71
C MET A 1 -1.80 8.92 7.35
N ALA A 2 -2.00 9.14 8.66
CA ALA A 2 -1.66 10.43 9.30
C ALA A 2 -0.14 10.77 9.27
N ALA A 3 0.73 9.77 9.40
CA ALA A 3 2.17 9.95 9.25
C ALA A 3 2.54 10.47 7.85
N MET A 4 1.96 9.90 6.79
CA MET A 4 2.20 10.35 5.42
C MET A 4 1.64 11.76 5.13
N PHE A 5 0.55 12.16 5.78
CA PHE A 5 0.04 13.54 5.69
C PHE A 5 1.02 14.55 6.33
N ALA A 6 1.53 14.24 7.53
CA ALA A 6 2.51 15.08 8.20
C ALA A 6 3.82 15.16 7.43
N VAL A 7 4.25 14.04 6.85
CA VAL A 7 5.40 13.92 5.95
C VAL A 7 5.23 14.77 4.69
N TYR A 8 4.08 14.68 4.03
CA TYR A 8 3.81 15.38 2.77
C TYR A 8 3.81 16.91 2.95
N HIS A 9 3.22 17.41 4.04
CA HIS A 9 3.12 18.84 4.29
C HIS A 9 4.34 19.46 4.98
N GLY A 10 5.13 18.66 5.70
CA GLY A 10 6.26 19.14 6.49
C GLY A 10 5.85 20.12 7.61
N PRO A 11 6.80 20.58 8.44
CA PRO A 11 6.49 21.42 9.60
C PRO A 11 5.86 22.77 9.21
N GLU A 12 6.37 23.45 8.17
CA GLU A 12 5.83 24.74 7.73
C GLU A 12 4.47 24.62 7.04
N GLY A 13 4.24 23.55 6.27
CA GLY A 13 2.94 23.30 5.65
C GLY A 13 1.88 22.96 6.69
N LEU A 14 2.21 22.14 7.69
CA LEU A 14 1.33 21.87 8.83
C LEU A 14 1.04 23.15 9.63
N LYS A 15 2.05 23.99 9.85
CA LYS A 15 1.88 25.30 10.52
C LYS A 15 1.00 26.25 9.71
N THR A 16 1.17 26.29 8.39
CA THR A 16 0.34 27.11 7.49
C THR A 16 -1.12 26.65 7.51
N ILE A 17 -1.35 25.33 7.44
CA ILE A 17 -2.69 24.74 7.56
C ILE A 17 -3.29 25.07 8.92
N ALA A 18 -2.53 24.90 10.00
CA ALA A 18 -2.95 25.21 11.35
C ALA A 18 -3.33 26.69 11.53
N GLN A 19 -2.49 27.60 11.05
CA GLN A 19 -2.75 29.05 11.08
C GLN A 19 -3.96 29.44 10.24
N ARG A 20 -4.13 28.84 9.06
CA ARG A 20 -5.31 29.08 8.22
C ARG A 20 -6.59 28.61 8.91
N VAL A 21 -6.58 27.40 9.45
CA VAL A 21 -7.73 26.83 10.18
C VAL A 21 -8.07 27.70 11.39
N HIS A 22 -7.08 28.06 12.21
CA HIS A 22 -7.28 28.95 13.35
C HIS A 22 -7.76 30.35 12.95
N GLY A 23 -7.21 30.91 11.86
CA GLY A 23 -7.61 32.21 11.34
C GLY A 23 -9.06 32.24 10.87
N LEU A 24 -9.54 31.19 10.21
CA LEU A 24 -10.95 31.05 9.82
C LEU A 24 -11.88 30.94 11.04
N ALA A 25 -11.50 30.15 12.04
CA ALA A 25 -12.24 30.06 13.30
C ALA A 25 -12.29 31.42 14.04
N GLY A 26 -11.16 32.15 14.05
CA GLY A 26 -11.08 33.49 14.63
C GLY A 26 -11.96 34.51 13.89
N ALA A 27 -11.95 34.49 12.56
CA ALA A 27 -12.80 35.35 11.73
C ALA A 27 -14.29 35.08 11.97
N PHE A 28 -14.68 33.80 12.05
CA PHE A 28 -16.03 33.39 12.40
C PHE A 28 -16.45 33.90 13.79
N ALA A 29 -15.60 33.69 14.81
CA ALA A 29 -15.87 34.16 16.17
C ALA A 29 -16.04 35.68 16.24
N ALA A 30 -15.17 36.44 15.55
CA ALA A 30 -15.26 37.89 15.47
C ALA A 30 -16.54 38.36 14.75
N GLY A 31 -16.93 37.67 13.68
CA GLY A 31 -18.18 37.94 12.96
C GLY A 31 -19.40 37.79 13.85
N LEU A 32 -19.50 36.68 14.59
CA LEU A 32 -20.60 36.45 15.54
C LEU A 32 -20.62 37.48 16.67
N LYS A 33 -19.45 37.83 17.25
CA LYS A 33 -19.36 38.88 18.28
C LYS A 33 -19.85 40.24 17.75
N LYS A 34 -19.55 40.55 16.49
CA LYS A 34 -20.00 41.79 15.84
C LYS A 34 -21.52 41.82 15.59
N LEU A 35 -22.13 40.67 15.29
CA LEU A 35 -23.59 40.57 15.14
C LEU A 35 -24.32 40.76 16.47
N GLY A 36 -23.69 40.42 17.60
CA GLY A 36 -24.24 40.64 18.94
C GLY A 36 -25.48 39.80 19.28
N THR A 37 -25.79 38.79 18.47
CA THR A 37 -26.98 37.93 18.62
C THR A 37 -26.73 36.70 19.51
N VAL A 38 -25.47 36.39 19.80
CA VAL A 38 -25.03 35.21 20.54
C VAL A 38 -23.80 35.54 21.39
N GLU A 39 -23.60 34.80 22.48
CA GLU A 39 -22.38 34.88 23.29
C GLU A 39 -21.33 33.91 22.71
N VAL A 40 -20.12 34.39 22.43
CA VAL A 40 -19.08 33.60 21.76
C VAL A 40 -17.89 33.43 22.70
N GLN A 41 -17.37 32.21 22.80
CA GLN A 41 -16.20 31.87 23.63
C GLN A 41 -15.03 32.86 23.42
N GLY A 42 -14.36 33.21 24.51
CA GLY A 42 -13.04 33.85 24.47
C GLY A 42 -11.93 32.87 24.07
N LEU A 43 -10.72 33.39 23.86
CA LEU A 43 -9.55 32.52 23.78
C LEU A 43 -9.32 31.80 25.12
N PRO A 44 -8.74 30.58 25.12
CA PRO A 44 -8.18 29.88 23.96
C PRO A 44 -9.19 29.02 23.20
N PHE A 45 -9.05 28.98 21.88
CA PHE A 45 -9.59 27.94 20.99
C PHE A 45 -8.69 27.82 19.76
N PHE A 46 -8.71 26.67 19.08
CA PHE A 46 -7.95 26.46 17.84
C PHE A 46 -8.86 26.58 16.62
N ASP A 47 -9.63 25.54 16.29
CA ASP A 47 -10.53 25.48 15.14
C ASP A 47 -12.02 25.46 15.52
N THR A 48 -12.30 25.21 16.81
CA THR A 48 -13.63 24.99 17.36
C THR A 48 -14.05 26.15 18.26
N VAL A 49 -15.06 26.91 17.83
CA VAL A 49 -15.61 28.06 18.57
C VAL A 49 -16.90 27.63 19.25
N LYS A 50 -16.98 27.69 20.58
CA LYS A 50 -18.25 27.51 21.30
C LYS A 50 -19.09 28.78 21.23
N VAL A 51 -20.37 28.60 20.89
CA VAL A 51 -21.35 29.67 20.79
C VAL A 51 -22.50 29.34 21.74
N LYS A 52 -22.76 30.24 22.68
CA LYS A 52 -23.94 30.23 23.53
C LYS A 52 -25.08 31.00 22.85
N CYS A 53 -26.26 30.40 22.83
CA CYS A 53 -27.42 30.81 22.07
C CYS A 53 -28.70 30.53 22.85
N GLY A 54 -29.83 31.05 22.36
CA GLY A 54 -31.13 30.86 23.02
C GLY A 54 -31.68 29.43 22.91
N ASP A 55 -31.47 28.78 21.76
CA ASP A 55 -31.95 27.43 21.48
C ASP A 55 -30.97 26.71 20.55
N ALA A 56 -30.16 25.84 21.14
CA ALA A 56 -29.14 25.08 20.41
C ALA A 56 -29.75 24.09 19.41
N LYS A 57 -30.93 23.54 19.71
CA LYS A 57 -31.60 22.56 18.84
C LYS A 57 -32.16 23.23 17.60
N ALA A 58 -32.84 24.37 17.75
CA ALA A 58 -33.36 25.12 16.61
C ALA A 58 -32.23 25.53 15.64
N ILE A 59 -31.08 25.95 16.17
CA ILE A 59 -29.91 26.30 15.36
C ILE A 59 -29.32 25.07 14.67
N ALA A 60 -29.17 23.94 15.38
CA ALA A 60 -28.66 22.71 14.80
C ALA A 60 -29.59 22.15 13.70
N ASP A 61 -30.91 22.19 13.91
CA ASP A 61 -31.90 21.75 12.91
C ASP A 61 -31.88 22.65 11.66
N ALA A 62 -31.72 23.97 11.84
CA ALA A 62 -31.57 24.91 10.74
C ALA A 62 -30.25 24.68 9.97
N ALA A 63 -29.15 24.41 10.68
CA ALA A 63 -27.86 24.09 10.07
C ALA A 63 -27.90 22.77 9.30
N TYR A 64 -28.56 21.74 9.86
CA TYR A 64 -28.71 20.43 9.24
C TYR A 64 -29.44 20.50 7.89
N LYS A 65 -30.51 21.32 7.81
CA LYS A 65 -31.21 21.60 6.54
C LYS A 65 -30.32 22.24 5.48
N ASN A 66 -29.21 22.86 5.88
CA ASN A 66 -28.21 23.46 4.99
C ASN A 66 -26.96 22.56 4.81
N GLY A 67 -27.03 21.29 5.23
CA GLY A 67 -25.90 20.34 5.12
C GLY A 67 -24.77 20.60 6.10
N ILE A 68 -25.00 21.39 7.15
CA ILE A 68 -24.01 21.74 8.18
C ILE A 68 -24.36 20.99 9.46
N ASN A 69 -23.48 20.10 9.89
CA ASN A 69 -23.66 19.35 11.13
C ASN A 69 -23.10 20.14 12.32
N LEU A 70 -23.98 20.53 13.24
CA LEU A 70 -23.61 21.15 14.51
C LEU A 70 -23.83 20.18 15.65
N ARG A 71 -22.90 20.14 16.59
CA ARG A 71 -23.06 19.38 17.83
C ARG A 71 -23.87 20.21 18.83
N ILE A 72 -24.85 19.61 19.50
CA ILE A 72 -25.53 20.23 20.63
C ILE A 72 -24.76 19.82 21.89
N VAL A 73 -24.19 20.78 22.63
CA VAL A 73 -23.47 20.52 23.89
C VAL A 73 -24.43 20.50 25.08
N ASP A 74 -25.36 21.45 25.09
CA ASP A 74 -26.47 21.59 26.03
C ASP A 74 -27.59 22.38 25.35
N ASN A 75 -28.66 22.70 26.06
CA ASN A 75 -29.82 23.42 25.50
C ASN A 75 -29.48 24.77 24.85
N ASN A 76 -28.34 25.36 25.20
CA ASN A 76 -27.96 26.73 24.85
C ASN A 76 -26.58 26.81 24.21
N THR A 77 -25.91 25.71 23.89
CA THR A 77 -24.52 25.74 23.41
C THR A 77 -24.30 24.88 22.17
N VAL A 78 -23.77 25.48 21.10
CA VAL A 78 -23.33 24.82 19.86
C VAL A 78 -21.87 25.18 19.55
N PRO A 79 -20.95 24.23 19.33
CA PRO A 79 -19.61 24.49 18.84
C PRO A 79 -19.52 24.36 17.30
N THR A 80 -18.58 25.07 16.68
CA THR A 80 -18.29 24.95 15.23
C THR A 80 -17.49 23.72 14.84
N GLY A 81 -16.97 22.96 15.81
CA GLY A 81 -16.09 21.82 15.57
C GLY A 81 -16.40 20.65 16.48
N GLY A 82 -16.01 19.45 16.04
CA GLY A 82 -16.21 18.20 16.75
C GLY A 82 -15.01 17.86 17.63
N LEU A 83 -15.23 17.91 18.96
CA LEU A 83 -14.40 17.37 20.08
C LEU A 83 -13.35 18.34 20.67
N PRO A 84 -13.10 18.31 22.01
CA PRO A 84 -12.77 17.12 22.81
C PRO A 84 -13.95 16.39 23.47
N ALA A 85 -13.66 15.21 24.03
CA ALA A 85 -14.63 14.24 24.55
C ALA A 85 -15.51 14.82 25.69
N PRO A 86 -16.84 14.64 25.64
CA PRO A 86 -17.74 15.03 26.73
C PRO A 86 -17.79 14.04 27.90
N ASP A 87 -18.21 14.54 29.06
CA ASP A 87 -18.55 13.78 30.26
C ASP A 87 -19.77 12.85 30.06
N GLN A 88 -20.57 13.08 29.01
CA GLN A 88 -21.52 12.12 28.46
C GLN A 88 -21.44 12.12 26.93
N SER A 89 -20.90 11.05 26.36
CA SER A 89 -20.87 10.85 24.92
C SER A 89 -22.26 10.50 24.40
N GLN A 90 -22.72 11.21 23.37
CA GLN A 90 -23.65 10.64 22.40
C GLN A 90 -22.82 10.15 21.21
N PRO A 91 -22.32 8.90 21.25
CA PRO A 91 -21.54 8.35 20.15
C PRO A 91 -22.41 8.26 18.89
N LEU A 92 -21.80 8.32 17.71
CA LEU A 92 -22.43 7.97 16.41
C LEU A 92 -22.83 6.47 16.35
N GLY A 93 -22.76 5.76 17.48
CA GLY A 93 -22.69 4.32 17.60
C GLY A 93 -21.27 3.81 17.87
N THR A 94 -21.14 2.50 17.92
CA THR A 94 -19.88 1.78 18.18
C THR A 94 -19.36 1.21 16.86
N ILE A 95 -18.21 1.69 16.39
CA ILE A 95 -17.55 1.19 15.16
C ILE A 95 -16.59 0.04 15.47
N SER A 96 -16.10 -0.05 16.70
CA SER A 96 -15.15 -1.05 17.18
C SER A 96 -15.60 -1.61 18.52
N ALA A 97 -15.45 -2.93 18.73
CA ALA A 97 -15.86 -3.59 19.98
C ALA A 97 -15.14 -3.04 21.23
N ALA A 98 -13.89 -2.58 21.07
CA ALA A 98 -13.13 -1.92 22.12
C ALA A 98 -12.98 -0.41 21.81
N PRO A 99 -12.95 0.46 22.84
CA PRO A 99 -12.97 1.93 22.66
C PRO A 99 -11.78 2.50 21.87
N TRP A 100 -10.64 1.80 21.86
CA TRP A 100 -9.45 2.17 21.08
C TRP A 100 -9.02 1.07 20.09
N GLY A 101 -9.95 0.17 19.72
CA GLY A 101 -9.65 -0.98 18.88
C GLY A 101 -8.52 -1.84 19.49
N SER A 102 -7.54 -2.19 18.66
CA SER A 102 -6.35 -2.95 19.08
C SER A 102 -5.33 -2.05 19.78
N ALA A 103 -5.64 -1.58 20.99
CA ALA A 103 -4.81 -0.61 21.71
C ALA A 103 -3.35 -1.06 21.93
N LEU A 104 -3.12 -2.38 22.05
CA LEU A 104 -1.80 -2.95 22.33
C LEU A 104 -0.78 -2.77 21.18
N ILE A 105 -1.21 -2.46 19.95
CA ILE A 105 -0.28 -2.19 18.83
C ILE A 105 0.09 -0.71 18.69
N LEU A 106 -0.61 0.20 19.38
CA LEU A 106 -0.33 1.64 19.33
C LEU A 106 1.10 2.02 19.77
N PRO A 107 1.73 1.34 20.77
CA PRO A 107 3.11 1.59 21.15
C PRO A 107 4.11 1.44 20.00
N ILE A 108 3.82 0.65 18.96
CA ILE A 108 4.71 0.49 17.79
C ILE A 108 4.87 1.83 17.06
N SER A 109 3.74 2.46 16.71
CA SER A 109 3.75 3.75 16.01
C SER A 109 4.28 4.87 16.90
N TYR A 110 3.89 4.88 18.20
CA TYR A 110 4.38 5.86 19.16
C TYR A 110 5.91 5.79 19.28
N THR A 111 6.46 4.59 19.45
CA THR A 111 7.90 4.41 19.64
C THR A 111 8.68 4.76 18.37
N TYR A 112 8.17 4.43 17.18
CA TYR A 112 8.76 4.88 15.91
C TYR A 112 8.83 6.41 15.84
N ILE A 113 7.72 7.12 16.10
CA ILE A 113 7.68 8.59 16.07
C ILE A 113 8.62 9.18 17.12
N ALA A 114 8.61 8.65 18.34
CA ALA A 114 9.42 9.13 19.44
C ALA A 114 10.93 8.94 19.20
N MET A 115 11.34 7.80 18.64
CA MET A 115 12.75 7.50 18.35
C MET A 115 13.25 8.26 17.11
N MET A 116 12.44 8.38 16.06
CA MET A 116 12.85 9.05 14.82
C MET A 116 12.92 10.57 14.99
N GLY A 117 12.00 11.15 15.78
CA GLY A 117 11.84 12.59 15.89
C GLY A 117 11.50 13.26 14.56
N SER A 118 11.36 14.59 14.55
CA SER A 118 10.97 15.34 13.35
C SER A 118 11.97 15.19 12.19
N LYS A 119 13.27 15.23 12.50
CA LYS A 119 14.33 15.07 11.51
C LYS A 119 14.33 13.68 10.90
N GLY A 120 14.32 12.62 11.71
CA GLY A 120 14.32 11.24 11.21
C GLY A 120 13.10 10.94 10.35
N LEU A 121 11.91 11.40 10.75
CA LEU A 121 10.69 11.25 9.94
C LEU A 121 10.80 11.98 8.59
N THR A 122 11.41 13.16 8.57
CA THR A 122 11.65 13.91 7.34
C THR A 122 12.64 13.19 6.42
N ASP A 123 13.72 12.67 6.98
CA ASP A 123 14.76 11.98 6.21
C ASP A 123 14.27 10.64 5.69
N ALA A 124 13.53 9.87 6.49
CA ALA A 124 12.84 8.65 6.05
C ALA A 124 12.01 8.91 4.79
N SER A 125 11.22 9.97 4.79
CA SER A 125 10.37 10.32 3.65
C SER A 125 11.15 10.70 2.41
N LYS A 126 12.25 11.45 2.56
CA LYS A 126 13.15 11.79 1.45
C LYS A 126 13.80 10.54 0.86
N ILE A 127 14.23 9.61 1.71
CA ILE A 127 14.89 8.37 1.28
C ILE A 127 13.89 7.44 0.58
N ALA A 128 12.66 7.32 1.07
CA ALA A 128 11.62 6.56 0.37
C ALA A 128 11.38 7.07 -1.06
N ILE A 129 11.26 8.39 -1.24
CA ILE A 129 11.12 9.02 -2.57
C ILE A 129 12.39 8.82 -3.41
N LEU A 130 13.57 8.97 -2.82
CA LEU A 130 14.86 8.76 -3.48
C LEU A 130 14.99 7.32 -3.99
N ASN A 131 14.68 6.33 -3.15
CA ASN A 131 14.77 4.92 -3.47
C ASN A 131 13.83 4.56 -4.63
N ALA A 132 12.58 5.02 -4.59
CA ALA A 132 11.62 4.80 -5.67
C ALA A 132 12.08 5.42 -7.01
N ASN A 133 12.57 6.66 -6.98
CA ASN A 133 13.08 7.32 -8.18
C ASN A 133 14.37 6.68 -8.70
N TYR A 134 15.24 6.19 -7.81
CA TYR A 134 16.43 5.43 -8.16
C TYR A 134 16.07 4.17 -8.95
N MET A 135 15.16 3.35 -8.42
CA MET A 135 14.70 2.13 -9.08
C MET A 135 13.97 2.43 -10.39
N ALA A 136 13.06 3.40 -10.40
CA ALA A 136 12.37 3.83 -11.62
C ALA A 136 13.37 4.24 -12.71
N LYS A 137 14.43 4.98 -12.33
CA LYS A 137 15.48 5.41 -13.26
C LYS A 137 16.31 4.23 -13.80
N ARG A 138 16.59 3.22 -12.98
CA ARG A 138 17.28 1.99 -13.44
C ARG A 138 16.42 1.16 -14.39
N LEU A 139 15.12 1.11 -14.15
CA LEU A 139 14.20 0.22 -14.87
C LEU A 139 13.58 0.84 -16.13
N GLU A 140 13.57 2.17 -16.29
CA GLU A 140 12.83 2.87 -17.36
C GLU A 140 13.22 2.49 -18.80
N LYS A 141 14.43 1.95 -19.01
CA LYS A 141 14.87 1.45 -20.32
C LYS A 141 14.38 0.04 -20.65
N HIS A 142 13.94 -0.69 -19.63
CA HIS A 142 13.53 -2.10 -19.71
C HIS A 142 12.01 -2.22 -19.64
N TYR A 143 11.40 -1.39 -18.80
CA TYR A 143 9.96 -1.33 -18.56
C TYR A 143 9.48 0.13 -18.62
N PRO A 144 8.41 0.44 -19.37
CA PRO A 144 7.80 1.76 -19.33
C PRO A 144 7.31 2.08 -17.92
N VAL A 145 7.69 3.25 -17.39
CA VAL A 145 7.12 3.78 -16.12
C VAL A 145 5.83 4.51 -16.46
N LEU A 146 4.71 3.98 -15.98
CA LEU A 146 3.38 4.33 -16.48
C LEU A 146 2.94 5.78 -16.15
N PHE A 147 3.22 6.22 -14.92
CA PHE A 147 2.86 7.57 -14.46
C PHE A 147 4.07 8.27 -13.86
N ARG A 148 4.20 9.57 -14.15
CA ARG A 148 5.22 10.45 -13.59
C ARG A 148 4.59 11.81 -13.27
N GLY A 149 5.13 12.47 -12.26
CA GLY A 149 4.78 13.85 -11.93
C GLY A 149 5.31 14.84 -12.99
N VAL A 150 4.96 16.12 -12.82
CA VAL A 150 5.29 17.20 -13.77
C VAL A 150 6.78 17.34 -14.07
N ASN A 151 7.66 16.97 -13.13
CA ASN A 151 9.12 17.03 -13.28
C ASN A 151 9.73 15.70 -13.75
N GLY A 152 8.92 14.75 -14.20
CA GLY A 152 9.38 13.43 -14.64
C GLY A 152 9.77 12.48 -13.50
N THR A 153 9.54 12.86 -12.24
CA THR A 153 9.82 12.04 -11.05
C THR A 153 8.58 11.29 -10.57
N VAL A 154 8.79 10.28 -9.73
CA VAL A 154 7.73 9.55 -9.01
C VAL A 154 7.74 9.95 -7.53
N ALA A 155 6.76 9.49 -6.75
CA ALA A 155 6.70 9.70 -5.31
C ALA A 155 7.49 8.58 -4.59
N HIS A 156 6.88 7.93 -3.59
CA HIS A 156 7.47 6.81 -2.84
C HIS A 156 7.28 5.44 -3.52
N GLU A 157 6.51 5.41 -4.61
CA GLU A 157 6.23 4.22 -5.40
C GLU A 157 6.12 4.57 -6.89
N PHE A 158 6.18 3.56 -7.76
CA PHE A 158 5.99 3.71 -9.20
C PHE A 158 5.42 2.45 -9.84
N ILE A 159 4.83 2.61 -11.03
CA ILE A 159 4.22 1.51 -11.78
C ILE A 159 5.04 1.22 -13.03
N ILE A 160 5.43 -0.04 -13.22
CA ILE A 160 5.97 -0.55 -14.48
C ILE A 160 4.86 -1.19 -15.30
N ASP A 161 4.81 -0.86 -16.60
CA ASP A 161 3.80 -1.38 -17.52
C ASP A 161 4.28 -2.67 -18.19
N LEU A 162 3.53 -3.76 -18.01
CA LEU A 162 3.82 -5.06 -18.62
C LEU A 162 2.81 -5.44 -19.72
N ARG A 163 1.79 -4.61 -19.96
CA ARG A 163 0.66 -4.96 -20.84
C ARG A 163 1.11 -5.31 -22.26
N GLY A 164 2.16 -4.64 -22.75
CA GLY A 164 2.75 -4.93 -24.06
C GLY A 164 3.26 -6.36 -24.22
N PHE A 165 3.77 -6.97 -23.14
CA PHE A 165 4.41 -8.29 -23.18
C PHE A 165 3.42 -9.45 -23.35
N LYS A 166 2.13 -9.23 -23.07
CA LYS A 166 1.09 -10.21 -23.36
C LYS A 166 1.00 -10.49 -24.85
N ASN A 167 1.12 -9.45 -25.68
CA ASN A 167 1.01 -9.58 -27.14
C ASN A 167 2.33 -10.04 -27.79
N THR A 168 3.48 -9.64 -27.24
CA THR A 168 4.79 -9.95 -27.84
C THR A 168 5.38 -11.27 -27.36
N ALA A 169 5.10 -11.69 -26.13
CA ALA A 169 5.70 -12.85 -25.49
C ALA A 169 4.69 -13.73 -24.73
N GLY A 170 3.39 -13.42 -24.77
CA GLY A 170 2.40 -14.14 -23.98
C GLY A 170 2.57 -14.00 -22.47
N ILE A 171 3.33 -13.01 -21.99
CA ILE A 171 3.70 -12.85 -20.58
C ILE A 171 2.72 -11.92 -19.86
N GLU A 172 2.26 -12.34 -18.69
CA GLU A 172 1.37 -11.58 -17.82
C GLU A 172 2.06 -11.17 -16.51
N PRO A 173 1.54 -10.20 -15.74
CA PRO A 173 2.16 -9.76 -14.48
C PRO A 173 2.39 -10.90 -13.49
N GLU A 174 1.49 -11.89 -13.47
CA GLU A 174 1.63 -13.05 -12.60
C GLU A 174 2.89 -13.86 -12.94
N ASP A 175 3.24 -14.02 -14.22
CA ASP A 175 4.45 -14.75 -14.62
C ASP A 175 5.72 -14.09 -14.05
N VAL A 176 5.78 -12.76 -14.12
CA VAL A 176 6.89 -11.97 -13.56
C VAL A 176 6.89 -12.06 -12.03
N ALA A 177 5.73 -11.93 -11.39
CA ALA A 177 5.60 -12.02 -9.94
C ALA A 177 6.01 -13.40 -9.40
N LYS A 178 5.64 -14.49 -10.08
CA LYS A 178 6.07 -15.84 -9.71
C LYS A 178 7.54 -16.06 -10.00
N ARG A 179 8.06 -15.54 -11.12
CA ARG A 179 9.48 -15.67 -11.46
C ARG A 179 10.38 -14.94 -10.47
N LEU A 180 9.95 -13.79 -9.93
CA LEU A 180 10.67 -13.09 -8.85
C LEU A 180 10.92 -13.98 -7.62
N MET A 181 10.04 -14.96 -7.34
CA MET A 181 10.25 -15.91 -6.24
C MET A 181 11.50 -16.77 -6.47
N ASP A 182 11.79 -17.14 -7.71
CA ASP A 182 13.01 -17.86 -8.05
C ASP A 182 14.25 -16.98 -7.87
N TYR A 183 14.11 -15.66 -7.99
CA TYR A 183 15.14 -14.67 -7.66
C TYR A 183 15.20 -14.33 -6.15
N GLY A 184 14.38 -14.97 -5.31
CA GLY A 184 14.35 -14.75 -3.87
C GLY A 184 13.53 -13.52 -3.44
N PHE A 185 12.65 -13.01 -4.29
CA PHE A 185 11.82 -11.84 -4.02
C PHE A 185 10.33 -12.17 -3.99
N HIS A 186 9.60 -11.46 -3.12
CA HIS A 186 8.15 -11.42 -3.19
C HIS A 186 7.72 -10.57 -4.40
N GLY A 187 6.62 -10.96 -5.07
CA GLY A 187 6.03 -10.16 -6.13
C GLY A 187 5.53 -8.80 -5.60
N PRO A 188 5.68 -7.69 -6.33
CA PRO A 188 5.16 -6.41 -5.89
C PRO A 188 3.62 -6.38 -6.03
N THR A 189 2.99 -5.25 -5.70
CA THR A 189 1.54 -5.09 -5.90
C THR A 189 1.19 -5.32 -7.36
N MET A 190 0.28 -6.26 -7.60
CA MET A 190 0.00 -6.78 -8.94
C MET A 190 -1.38 -6.34 -9.44
N SER A 191 -1.44 -5.88 -10.69
CA SER A 191 -2.67 -5.53 -11.41
C SER A 191 -3.58 -4.51 -10.72
N TRP A 192 -3.03 -3.71 -9.80
CA TRP A 192 -3.67 -2.58 -9.16
C TRP A 192 -2.67 -1.43 -9.00
N PRO A 193 -3.07 -0.17 -9.19
CA PRO A 193 -4.41 0.31 -9.57
C PRO A 193 -4.76 0.09 -11.04
N VAL A 194 -3.80 -0.37 -11.86
CA VAL A 194 -4.00 -0.64 -13.29
C VAL A 194 -3.86 -2.14 -13.55
N PRO A 195 -4.86 -2.80 -14.17
CA PRO A 195 -4.74 -4.20 -14.58
C PRO A 195 -3.58 -4.40 -15.55
N GLY A 196 -2.82 -5.48 -15.40
CA GLY A 196 -1.71 -5.79 -16.31
C GLY A 196 -0.38 -5.11 -15.97
N THR A 197 -0.25 -4.49 -14.79
CA THR A 197 0.96 -3.78 -14.35
C THR A 197 1.48 -4.28 -13.00
N LEU A 198 2.67 -3.83 -12.61
CA LEU A 198 3.24 -4.03 -11.28
C LEU A 198 3.56 -2.68 -10.64
N MET A 199 3.18 -2.48 -9.37
CA MET A 199 3.45 -1.27 -8.59
C MET A 199 4.47 -1.54 -7.48
N ILE A 200 5.59 -0.82 -7.50
CA ILE A 200 6.78 -1.07 -6.69
C ILE A 200 6.98 0.07 -5.71
N GLU A 201 7.08 -0.26 -4.41
CA GLU A 201 7.38 0.65 -3.30
C GLU A 201 8.55 0.08 -2.47
N PRO A 202 9.77 0.65 -2.57
CA PRO A 202 10.93 0.11 -1.85
C PRO A 202 11.04 0.53 -0.38
N THR A 203 10.31 1.57 0.03
CA THR A 203 10.46 2.24 1.34
C THR A 203 11.86 2.83 1.58
N GLU A 204 12.05 3.49 2.71
CA GLU A 204 13.34 4.03 3.15
C GLU A 204 14.27 3.00 3.81
N SER A 205 13.71 1.86 4.23
CA SER A 205 14.40 0.90 5.10
C SER A 205 15.34 -0.02 4.31
N GLU A 206 15.13 -0.13 3.00
CA GLU A 206 15.92 -1.02 2.16
C GLU A 206 17.25 -0.38 1.72
N SER A 207 18.30 -1.18 1.81
CA SER A 207 19.64 -0.75 1.40
C SER A 207 19.74 -0.61 -0.12
N LYS A 208 20.63 0.26 -0.61
CA LYS A 208 20.89 0.37 -2.06
C LYS A 208 21.25 -0.98 -2.70
N ALA A 209 21.99 -1.83 -2.00
CA ALA A 209 22.32 -3.17 -2.48
C ALA A 209 21.07 -4.04 -2.69
N GLU A 210 20.05 -3.90 -1.85
CA GLU A 210 18.76 -4.58 -2.04
C GLU A 210 18.02 -4.07 -3.26
N LEU A 211 17.94 -2.73 -3.40
CA LEU A 211 17.30 -2.10 -4.54
C LEU A 211 17.98 -2.54 -5.85
N ASP A 212 19.30 -2.67 -5.83
CA ASP A 212 20.08 -3.15 -6.96
C ASP A 212 19.77 -4.60 -7.30
N ARG A 213 19.77 -5.51 -6.31
CA ARG A 213 19.40 -6.91 -6.53
C ARG A 213 18.00 -7.06 -7.11
N TYR A 214 17.04 -6.27 -6.62
CA TYR A 214 15.67 -6.30 -7.15
C TYR A 214 15.60 -5.76 -8.58
N CYS A 215 16.28 -4.65 -8.87
CA CYS A 215 16.33 -4.10 -10.24
C CYS A 215 17.03 -5.08 -11.20
N ASP A 216 18.13 -5.70 -10.78
CA ASP A 216 18.87 -6.68 -11.59
C ASP A 216 18.03 -7.92 -11.88
N ALA A 217 17.24 -8.39 -10.90
CA ALA A 217 16.28 -9.47 -11.10
C ALA A 217 15.23 -9.11 -12.16
N LEU A 218 14.62 -7.92 -12.08
CA LEU A 218 13.66 -7.46 -13.08
C LEU A 218 14.29 -7.25 -14.47
N ILE A 219 15.54 -6.77 -14.55
CA ILE A 219 16.27 -6.61 -15.81
C ILE A 219 16.56 -7.99 -16.42
N SER A 220 17.01 -8.96 -15.62
CA SER A 220 17.21 -10.35 -16.05
C SER A 220 15.89 -10.98 -16.54
N ILE A 221 14.78 -10.75 -15.83
CA ILE A 221 13.45 -11.16 -16.29
C ILE A 221 13.07 -10.46 -17.61
N ARG A 222 13.45 -9.20 -17.83
CA ARG A 222 13.21 -8.53 -19.12
C ARG A 222 13.96 -9.23 -20.25
N GLU A 223 15.16 -9.73 -19.99
CA GLU A 223 15.93 -10.53 -20.95
C GLU A 223 15.28 -11.88 -21.20
N GLU A 224 14.76 -12.56 -20.18
CA GLU A 224 13.95 -13.77 -20.31
C GLU A 224 12.74 -13.54 -21.23
N ILE A 225 12.01 -12.44 -21.05
CA ILE A 225 10.92 -12.02 -21.94
C ILE A 225 11.44 -11.79 -23.36
N ALA A 226 12.58 -11.09 -23.52
CA ALA A 226 13.17 -10.82 -24.83
C ALA A 226 13.60 -12.09 -25.58
N MET A 227 13.98 -13.16 -24.86
CA MET A 227 14.29 -14.44 -25.49
C MET A 227 13.05 -15.08 -26.11
N ILE A 228 11.89 -14.94 -25.49
CA ILE A 228 10.60 -15.37 -26.06
C ILE A 228 10.25 -14.52 -27.29
N GLU A 229 10.35 -13.19 -27.18
CA GLU A 229 10.08 -12.26 -28.29
C GLU A 229 10.95 -12.55 -29.53
N LYS A 230 12.17 -13.04 -29.33
CA LYS A 230 13.14 -13.40 -30.38
C LYS A 230 13.02 -14.85 -30.87
N GLY A 231 12.05 -15.62 -30.36
CA GLY A 231 11.87 -17.04 -30.71
C GLY A 231 12.98 -17.97 -30.20
N LYS A 232 13.76 -17.54 -29.20
CA LYS A 232 14.83 -18.35 -28.58
C LYS A 232 14.35 -19.20 -27.40
N ALA A 233 13.16 -18.91 -26.88
CA ALA A 233 12.48 -19.71 -25.88
C ALA A 233 11.03 -19.92 -26.32
N ASP A 234 10.48 -21.10 -26.03
CA ASP A 234 9.08 -21.41 -26.33
C ASP A 234 8.13 -20.50 -25.54
N ILE A 235 7.04 -20.04 -26.17
CA ILE A 235 6.10 -19.09 -25.56
C ILE A 235 5.26 -19.72 -24.43
N HIS A 236 5.07 -21.04 -24.44
CA HIS A 236 4.26 -21.79 -23.49
C HIS A 236 5.10 -22.61 -22.49
N ASN A 237 6.31 -23.03 -22.87
CA ASN A 237 7.21 -23.85 -22.06
C ASN A 237 8.55 -23.15 -21.84
N ASN A 238 8.53 -22.16 -20.98
CA ASN A 238 9.71 -21.39 -20.57
C ASN A 238 9.74 -21.21 -19.05
N VAL A 239 10.81 -20.57 -18.59
CA VAL A 239 11.09 -20.40 -17.17
C VAL A 239 10.08 -19.45 -16.49
N LEU A 240 9.53 -18.45 -17.20
CA LEU A 240 8.53 -17.53 -16.66
C LEU A 240 7.18 -18.24 -16.46
N LYS A 241 6.74 -19.02 -17.46
CA LYS A 241 5.48 -19.79 -17.41
C LYS A 241 5.50 -20.91 -16.40
N SER A 242 6.67 -21.49 -16.14
CA SER A 242 6.83 -22.60 -15.19
C SER A 242 7.17 -22.15 -13.77
N ALA A 243 7.43 -20.86 -13.56
CA ALA A 243 7.70 -20.34 -12.23
C ALA A 243 6.44 -20.37 -11.33
N PRO A 244 6.60 -20.55 -10.01
CA PRO A 244 7.87 -20.73 -9.29
C PRO A 244 8.39 -22.18 -9.35
N HIS A 245 9.69 -22.39 -9.06
CA HIS A 245 10.34 -23.70 -9.12
C HIS A 245 10.63 -24.26 -7.70
N PRO A 246 9.72 -25.06 -7.11
CA PRO A 246 9.94 -25.66 -5.79
C PRO A 246 10.95 -26.82 -5.83
N PRO A 247 11.54 -27.22 -4.68
CA PRO A 247 12.41 -28.38 -4.58
C PRO A 247 11.81 -29.66 -5.14
N SER A 248 10.51 -29.90 -4.93
CA SER A 248 9.80 -31.08 -5.45
C SER A 248 9.87 -31.21 -6.97
N LEU A 249 9.85 -30.08 -7.70
CA LEU A 249 10.00 -30.06 -9.14
C LEU A 249 11.48 -30.21 -9.56
N LEU A 250 12.39 -29.55 -8.86
CA LEU A 250 13.82 -29.51 -9.21
C LEU A 250 14.54 -30.83 -8.92
N MET A 251 14.08 -31.57 -7.93
CA MET A 251 14.65 -32.85 -7.50
C MET A 251 13.98 -34.07 -8.16
N ALA A 252 12.99 -33.86 -9.03
CA ALA A 252 12.36 -34.94 -9.78
C ALA A 252 13.38 -35.66 -10.68
N ASP A 253 13.25 -36.98 -10.83
CA ASP A 253 14.20 -37.79 -11.62
C ASP A 253 14.30 -37.32 -13.07
N VAL A 254 13.15 -37.04 -13.70
CA VAL A 254 13.05 -36.60 -15.09
C VAL A 254 12.92 -35.09 -15.17
N TRP A 255 13.67 -34.48 -16.09
CA TRP A 255 13.59 -33.04 -16.38
C TRP A 255 13.23 -32.81 -17.86
N SER A 256 11.99 -32.43 -18.12
CA SER A 256 11.43 -32.23 -19.47
C SER A 256 11.41 -30.77 -19.93
N LYS A 257 11.95 -29.84 -19.12
CA LYS A 257 11.95 -28.41 -19.44
C LYS A 257 13.12 -28.05 -20.37
N PRO A 258 12.95 -27.11 -21.33
CA PRO A 258 13.97 -26.75 -22.32
C PRO A 258 15.07 -25.80 -21.78
N TYR A 259 15.21 -25.73 -20.45
CA TYR A 259 16.18 -24.90 -19.74
C TYR A 259 16.70 -25.67 -18.53
N THR A 260 17.87 -25.30 -17.98
CA THR A 260 18.49 -26.09 -16.92
C THR A 260 17.83 -25.88 -15.55
N ARG A 261 17.95 -26.90 -14.68
CA ARG A 261 17.55 -26.78 -13.26
C ARG A 261 18.29 -25.65 -12.55
N GLU A 262 19.56 -25.46 -12.86
CA GLU A 262 20.36 -24.37 -12.31
C GLU A 262 19.81 -23.00 -12.71
N TYR A 263 19.44 -22.81 -13.97
CA TYR A 263 18.84 -21.56 -14.43
C TYR A 263 17.46 -21.30 -13.82
N ALA A 264 16.69 -22.36 -13.58
CA ALA A 264 15.42 -22.28 -12.88
C ALA A 264 15.60 -21.84 -11.42
N ALA A 265 16.51 -22.50 -10.68
CA ALA A 265 16.66 -22.34 -9.24
C ALA A 265 17.61 -21.21 -8.80
N TYR A 266 18.66 -20.93 -9.58
CA TYR A 266 19.74 -20.00 -9.24
C TYR A 266 20.01 -19.00 -10.37
N PRO A 267 19.00 -18.21 -10.80
CA PRO A 267 19.19 -17.26 -11.90
C PRO A 267 20.11 -16.08 -11.55
N ALA A 268 20.45 -15.89 -10.28
CA ALA A 268 21.40 -14.89 -9.80
C ALA A 268 22.50 -15.54 -8.94
N PRO A 269 23.78 -15.14 -9.06
CA PRO A 269 24.89 -15.76 -8.32
C PRO A 269 24.73 -15.79 -6.80
N CYS A 270 24.16 -14.73 -6.21
CA CYS A 270 23.97 -14.63 -4.76
C CYS A 270 23.05 -15.71 -4.18
N LEU A 271 22.17 -16.30 -5.01
CA LEU A 271 21.23 -17.34 -4.59
C LEU A 271 21.91 -18.67 -4.28
N LYS A 272 23.14 -18.89 -4.77
CA LYS A 272 23.93 -20.08 -4.40
C LYS A 272 24.37 -20.04 -2.93
N THR A 273 24.45 -18.86 -2.33
CA THR A 273 24.83 -18.68 -0.93
C THR A 273 23.61 -18.70 -0.01
N ALA A 274 22.53 -18.03 -0.40
CA ALA A 274 21.29 -17.98 0.37
C ALA A 274 20.08 -18.13 -0.56
N LYS A 275 19.35 -19.23 -0.41
CA LYS A 275 18.17 -19.55 -1.22
C LYS A 275 16.95 -19.70 -0.33
N PHE A 276 15.93 -18.88 -0.60
CA PHE A 276 14.57 -19.15 -0.15
C PHE A 276 13.87 -20.04 -1.19
N TRP A 277 13.26 -21.12 -0.73
CA TRP A 277 12.60 -22.09 -1.61
C TRP A 277 11.09 -21.86 -1.64
N PRO A 278 10.49 -21.66 -2.83
CA PRO A 278 9.05 -21.84 -2.99
C PRO A 278 8.66 -23.25 -2.54
N THR A 279 7.63 -23.37 -1.70
CA THR A 279 7.21 -24.66 -1.14
C THR A 279 6.31 -25.46 -2.08
N THR A 280 5.70 -24.78 -3.05
CA THR A 280 4.80 -25.36 -4.05
C THR A 280 5.04 -24.69 -5.41
N GLY A 281 4.48 -25.30 -6.47
CA GLY A 281 4.44 -24.72 -7.81
C GLY A 281 3.42 -23.59 -7.92
N ARG A 282 3.05 -23.25 -9.15
CA ARG A 282 2.03 -22.23 -9.39
C ARG A 282 0.68 -22.71 -8.89
N VAL A 283 0.01 -21.88 -8.09
CA VAL A 283 -1.34 -22.15 -7.57
C VAL A 283 -2.36 -22.07 -8.70
N ASP A 284 -3.26 -23.04 -8.78
CA ASP A 284 -4.44 -22.98 -9.64
C ASP A 284 -5.58 -22.25 -8.91
N ASN A 285 -5.70 -20.95 -9.20
CA ASN A 285 -6.72 -20.10 -8.58
C ASN A 285 -8.13 -20.54 -9.00
N VAL A 286 -8.32 -20.95 -10.25
CA VAL A 286 -9.64 -21.29 -10.80
C VAL A 286 -10.14 -22.61 -10.22
N TYR A 287 -9.25 -23.58 -10.03
CA TYR A 287 -9.60 -24.84 -9.37
C TYR A 287 -10.08 -24.61 -7.94
N GLY A 288 -9.36 -23.80 -7.15
CA GLY A 288 -9.72 -23.52 -5.76
C GLY A 288 -11.09 -22.86 -5.62
N ASP A 289 -11.42 -21.91 -6.50
CA ASP A 289 -12.73 -21.25 -6.51
C ASP A 289 -13.86 -22.20 -6.93
N ARG A 290 -13.58 -23.18 -7.81
CA ARG A 290 -14.56 -24.19 -8.25
C ARG A 290 -14.75 -25.32 -7.24
N ASN A 291 -13.73 -25.62 -6.45
CA ASN A 291 -13.70 -26.70 -5.46
C ASN A 291 -13.43 -26.13 -4.06
N LEU A 292 -14.41 -25.38 -3.53
CA LEU A 292 -14.23 -24.60 -2.32
C LEU A 292 -14.10 -25.49 -1.07
N ILE A 293 -12.87 -25.61 -0.57
CA ILE A 293 -12.53 -26.36 0.65
C ILE A 293 -11.86 -25.39 1.64
N CYS A 294 -12.61 -24.96 2.65
CA CYS A 294 -12.15 -23.97 3.64
C CYS A 294 -11.80 -24.57 5.02
N THR A 295 -11.73 -25.91 5.11
CA THR A 295 -11.36 -26.65 6.32
C THR A 295 -10.23 -27.62 6.04
N LEU A 296 -9.55 -28.08 7.07
CA LEU A 296 -8.58 -29.16 6.92
C LEU A 296 -9.27 -30.41 6.37
N LEU A 297 -8.67 -31.00 5.35
CA LEU A 297 -9.09 -32.28 4.81
C LEU A 297 -8.60 -33.41 5.71
N SER A 298 -9.38 -34.49 5.78
CA SER A 298 -8.88 -35.75 6.33
C SER A 298 -7.78 -36.32 5.44
N VAL A 299 -6.96 -37.22 5.98
CA VAL A 299 -5.89 -37.88 5.21
C VAL A 299 -6.44 -38.60 3.97
N SER A 300 -7.64 -39.20 4.07
CA SER A 300 -8.28 -39.86 2.92
C SER A 300 -8.68 -38.87 1.84
N GLN A 301 -9.30 -37.75 2.23
CA GLN A 301 -9.70 -36.69 1.30
C GLN A 301 -8.49 -36.03 0.62
N MET A 302 -7.37 -35.87 1.34
CA MET A 302 -6.12 -35.38 0.73
C MET A 302 -5.58 -36.34 -0.33
N ALA A 303 -5.68 -37.65 -0.11
CA ALA A 303 -5.25 -38.65 -1.09
C ALA A 303 -6.14 -38.63 -2.35
N ASP A 304 -7.46 -38.49 -2.17
CA ASP A 304 -8.41 -38.39 -3.28
C ASP A 304 -8.16 -37.11 -4.12
N GLU A 305 -7.91 -35.97 -3.49
CA GLU A 305 -7.58 -34.71 -4.17
C GLU A 305 -6.23 -34.78 -4.91
N ALA A 306 -5.20 -35.40 -4.30
CA ALA A 306 -3.90 -35.56 -4.96
C ALA A 306 -4.00 -36.46 -6.21
N ALA A 307 -4.81 -37.50 -6.15
CA ALA A 307 -5.11 -38.35 -7.30
C ALA A 307 -5.88 -37.58 -8.39
N ALA A 308 -6.87 -36.76 -8.02
CA ALA A 308 -7.62 -35.94 -8.96
C ALA A 308 -6.76 -34.85 -9.64
N ALA A 309 -5.82 -34.25 -8.91
CA ALA A 309 -4.93 -33.20 -9.44
C ALA A 309 -3.84 -33.74 -10.39
N THR A 310 -3.61 -35.06 -10.42
CA THR A 310 -2.59 -35.71 -11.26
C THR A 310 -3.18 -36.51 -12.43
N ALA A 311 -4.51 -36.62 -12.51
CA ALA A 311 -5.26 -37.28 -13.58
C ALA A 311 -5.61 -36.32 -14.72
#